data_AF-A0A973SML6-F1
#
_entry.id   AF-A0A973SML6-F1
#
_cell.length_a   1.000
_cell.length_b   1.000
_cell.length_c   1.000
_cell.angle_alpha   90.00
_cell.angle_beta   90.00
_cell.angle_gamma   90.00
#
_symmetry.space_group_name_H-M   'P 1'
#
loop_
_entity.id
_entity.type
_entity.pdbx_description
1 polymer ?
#
loop_
_entity_poly.entity_id
_entity_poly.type
_entity_poly.pdbx_seq_one_letter_code
_entity_poly.pdbx_strand_id
1 'polypeptide(L)'
;MSAADQAIEGLLRDPAQRRLAVLLDGLAAELRACSPVATMEDIPARRWADLWARAVLLSHATPQPADPETVSGRLLILGVDLHEHATAVQAQVHAVLEPQGRLVRASVTAAKVDTITDQAVWGLFSDHPVLMGALAKNLTLDVTDLPLVGGDLRWDEAKAKVGELANPFTTARVQLAEAVTTAITPLDRHPVMIGEPVLVEGYTVKDGAIHLGGHALAVEGDLPRSTACIGLLRWDAGQWSLRPLAVQTKSKTTHNGDNALNPGKSDAVGVLRERAGRLLRK
;
A
#
# COMPACT_ATOMS: atom_id res chain seq x y z
N MET A 1 19.08 0.60 -22.62
CA MET A 1 17.61 0.61 -22.70
C MET A 1 17.15 -0.75 -23.15
N SER A 2 16.33 -1.41 -22.33
CA SER A 2 15.64 -2.64 -22.71
C SER A 2 14.48 -2.32 -23.66
N ALA A 3 13.95 -3.31 -24.39
CA ALA A 3 12.75 -3.15 -25.20
C ALA A 3 11.52 -2.71 -24.37
N ALA A 4 11.48 -3.05 -23.08
CA ALA A 4 10.39 -2.65 -22.19
C ALA A 4 10.42 -1.13 -21.90
N ASP A 5 11.60 -0.51 -21.83
CA ASP A 5 11.76 0.89 -21.45
C ASP A 5 11.02 1.83 -22.44
N GLN A 6 11.14 1.55 -23.75
CA GLN A 6 10.45 2.31 -24.79
C GLN A 6 8.92 2.19 -24.72
N ALA A 7 8.42 0.98 -24.41
CA ALA A 7 6.99 0.74 -24.23
C ALA A 7 6.46 1.46 -23.00
N ILE A 8 7.17 1.39 -21.87
CA ILE A 8 6.82 2.08 -20.63
C ILE A 8 6.76 3.59 -20.84
N GLU A 9 7.78 4.19 -21.48
CA GLU A 9 7.77 5.62 -21.83
C GLU A 9 6.59 5.99 -22.73
N GLY A 10 6.25 5.12 -23.70
CA GLY A 10 5.05 5.23 -24.53
C GLY A 10 3.78 5.39 -23.71
N LEU A 11 3.54 4.41 -22.83
CA LEU A 11 2.34 4.32 -21.99
C LEU A 11 2.24 5.45 -20.96
N LEU A 12 3.36 5.95 -20.43
CA LEU A 12 3.35 7.04 -19.44
C LEU A 12 2.85 8.38 -20.00
N ARG A 13 2.92 8.58 -21.32
CA ARG A 13 2.43 9.80 -21.99
C ARG A 13 0.92 9.93 -21.94
N ASP A 14 0.18 8.83 -21.89
CA ASP A 14 -1.27 8.81 -21.76
C ASP A 14 -1.67 8.51 -20.29
N PRO A 15 -2.32 9.46 -19.59
CA PRO A 15 -2.82 9.24 -18.23
C PRO A 15 -3.67 7.97 -18.06
N ALA A 16 -4.46 7.59 -19.09
CA ALA A 16 -5.30 6.40 -19.05
C ALA A 16 -4.48 5.08 -19.04
N GLN A 17 -3.24 5.12 -19.51
CA GLN A 17 -2.36 3.95 -19.67
C GLN A 17 -1.31 3.82 -18.56
N ARG A 18 -1.21 4.79 -17.65
CA ARG A 18 -0.21 4.77 -16.56
C ARG A 18 -0.29 3.52 -15.68
N ARG A 19 -1.50 2.99 -15.47
CA ARG A 19 -1.68 1.74 -14.72
C ARG A 19 -0.98 0.56 -15.41
N LEU A 20 -1.09 0.46 -16.73
CA LEU A 20 -0.40 -0.56 -17.52
C LEU A 20 1.11 -0.31 -17.54
N ALA A 21 1.54 0.96 -17.61
CA ALA A 21 2.95 1.32 -17.57
C ALA A 21 3.64 0.84 -16.28
N VAL A 22 3.03 1.10 -15.11
CA VAL A 22 3.58 0.70 -13.80
C VAL A 22 3.61 -0.83 -13.65
N LEU A 23 2.57 -1.53 -14.10
CA LEU A 23 2.55 -2.99 -14.09
C LEU A 23 3.66 -3.58 -14.96
N LEU A 24 3.87 -3.01 -16.16
CA LEU A 24 4.91 -3.46 -17.08
C LEU A 24 6.32 -3.18 -16.53
N ASP A 25 6.52 -2.02 -15.90
CA ASP A 25 7.79 -1.67 -15.22
C ASP A 25 8.11 -2.67 -14.11
N GLY A 26 7.14 -2.97 -13.25
CA GLY A 26 7.28 -3.96 -12.17
C GLY A 26 7.57 -5.37 -12.69
N LEU A 27 6.83 -5.84 -13.71
CA LEU A 27 7.08 -7.15 -14.32
C LEU A 27 8.48 -7.22 -14.97
N ALA A 28 8.90 -6.17 -15.68
CA ALA A 28 10.23 -6.10 -16.26
C ALA A 28 11.34 -6.10 -15.18
N ALA A 29 11.11 -5.43 -14.05
CA ALA A 29 12.01 -5.46 -12.91
C ALA A 29 12.12 -6.87 -12.30
N GLU A 30 11.00 -7.55 -12.06
CA GLU A 30 11.00 -8.93 -11.53
C GLU A 30 11.74 -9.90 -12.46
N LEU A 31 11.48 -9.84 -13.77
CA LEU A 31 12.16 -10.69 -14.75
C LEU A 31 13.67 -10.44 -14.80
N ARG A 32 14.11 -9.18 -14.65
CA ARG A 32 15.53 -8.84 -14.58
C ARG A 32 16.19 -9.35 -13.30
N ALA A 33 15.53 -9.22 -12.16
CA ALA A 33 16.02 -9.73 -10.87
C ALA A 33 16.19 -11.25 -10.87
N CYS A 34 15.38 -11.94 -11.68
CA CYS A 34 15.39 -13.38 -11.84
C CYS A 34 16.35 -13.88 -12.95
N SER A 35 17.16 -13.01 -13.55
CA SER A 35 18.06 -13.37 -14.65
C SER A 35 19.46 -13.76 -14.13
N PRO A 36 20.04 -14.90 -14.57
CA PRO A 36 19.48 -15.85 -15.53
C PRO A 36 18.47 -16.81 -14.90
N VAL A 37 17.29 -16.95 -15.52
CA VAL A 37 16.20 -17.81 -15.02
C VAL A 37 16.62 -19.29 -14.90
N ALA A 38 17.55 -19.72 -15.76
CA ALA A 38 18.04 -21.09 -15.80
C ALA A 38 18.74 -21.56 -14.51
N THR A 39 19.17 -20.64 -13.64
CA THR A 39 19.86 -20.97 -12.39
C THR A 39 18.97 -20.79 -11.15
N MET A 40 17.68 -20.50 -11.32
CA MET A 40 16.77 -20.32 -10.20
C MET A 40 16.35 -21.67 -9.63
N GLU A 41 16.37 -21.78 -8.30
CA GLU A 41 15.83 -22.94 -7.58
C GLU A 41 14.32 -23.02 -7.72
N ASP A 42 13.64 -21.87 -7.59
CA ASP A 42 12.18 -21.76 -7.71
C ASP A 42 11.78 -20.65 -8.68
N ILE A 43 11.03 -21.03 -9.72
CA ILE A 43 10.45 -20.07 -10.67
C ILE A 43 9.07 -19.64 -10.15
N PRO A 44 8.79 -18.34 -9.95
CA PRO A 44 7.50 -17.84 -9.46
C PRO A 44 6.43 -17.86 -10.57
N ALA A 45 6.22 -19.02 -11.19
CA ALA A 45 5.43 -19.18 -12.41
C ALA A 45 3.97 -18.71 -12.25
N ARG A 46 3.35 -18.94 -11.08
CA ARG A 46 1.99 -18.46 -10.80
C ARG A 46 1.93 -16.93 -10.79
N ARG A 47 2.82 -16.28 -10.05
CA ARG A 47 2.90 -14.82 -9.96
C ARG A 47 3.15 -14.19 -11.33
N TRP A 48 4.06 -14.77 -12.12
CA TRP A 48 4.31 -14.27 -13.48
C TRP A 48 3.13 -14.46 -14.42
N ALA A 49 2.46 -15.61 -14.37
CA ALA A 49 1.25 -15.85 -15.17
C ALA A 49 0.13 -14.86 -14.81
N ASP A 50 -0.05 -14.61 -13.52
CA ASP A 50 -1.00 -13.67 -12.94
C ASP A 50 -0.73 -12.23 -13.40
N LEU A 51 0.52 -11.74 -13.26
CA LEU A 51 0.93 -10.40 -13.71
C LEU A 51 0.81 -10.24 -15.23
N TRP A 52 1.21 -11.27 -15.99
CA TRP A 52 1.09 -11.27 -17.45
C TRP A 52 -0.38 -11.22 -17.89
N ALA A 53 -1.24 -12.08 -17.34
CA ALA A 53 -2.67 -12.10 -17.66
C ALA A 53 -3.30 -10.73 -17.36
N ARG A 54 -2.90 -10.12 -16.24
CA ARG A 54 -3.35 -8.79 -15.87
C ARG A 54 -2.91 -7.72 -16.88
N ALA A 55 -1.66 -7.74 -17.32
CA ALA A 55 -1.13 -6.80 -18.31
C ALA A 55 -1.85 -6.94 -19.65
N VAL A 56 -2.10 -8.17 -20.10
CA VAL A 56 -2.85 -8.46 -21.33
C VAL A 56 -4.27 -7.91 -21.24
N LEU A 57 -5.00 -8.18 -20.14
CA LEU A 57 -6.37 -7.67 -19.96
C LEU A 57 -6.42 -6.14 -19.96
N LEU A 58 -5.47 -5.48 -19.27
CA LEU A 58 -5.37 -4.02 -19.25
C LEU A 58 -5.01 -3.40 -20.61
N SER A 59 -4.37 -4.17 -21.51
CA SER A 59 -4.02 -3.70 -22.86
C SER A 59 -5.18 -3.77 -23.86
N HIS A 60 -6.17 -4.64 -23.63
CA HIS A 60 -7.27 -4.87 -24.56
C HIS A 60 -8.46 -3.92 -24.38
N ALA A 61 -8.72 -3.46 -23.16
CA ALA A 61 -9.79 -2.51 -22.89
C ALA A 61 -9.45 -1.70 -21.64
N THR A 62 -9.43 -0.37 -21.76
CA THR A 62 -9.59 0.50 -20.59
C THR A 62 -11.06 0.42 -20.20
N PRO A 63 -11.45 -0.23 -19.09
CA PRO A 63 -12.84 -0.18 -18.67
C PRO A 63 -13.23 1.27 -18.47
N GLN A 64 -14.44 1.62 -18.86
CA GLN A 64 -14.98 2.89 -18.42
C GLN A 64 -14.99 2.88 -16.88
N PRO A 65 -14.28 3.80 -16.22
CA PRO A 65 -14.30 3.86 -14.77
C PRO A 65 -15.74 4.06 -14.33
N ALA A 66 -16.17 3.31 -13.32
CA ALA A 66 -17.44 3.56 -12.68
C ALA A 66 -17.47 5.02 -12.20
N ASP A 67 -18.63 5.66 -12.29
CA ASP A 67 -18.81 6.99 -11.72
C ASP A 67 -18.50 6.90 -10.22
N PRO A 68 -17.55 7.72 -9.71
CA PRO A 68 -17.18 7.64 -8.32
C PRO A 68 -18.35 8.05 -7.43
N GLU A 69 -18.62 7.25 -6.41
CA GLU A 69 -19.45 7.69 -5.28
C GLU A 69 -18.70 8.80 -4.55
N THR A 70 -19.39 9.83 -4.10
CA THR A 70 -18.81 10.86 -3.25
C THR A 70 -19.13 10.55 -1.81
N VAL A 71 -18.10 10.47 -0.95
CA VAL A 71 -18.26 10.14 0.47
C VAL A 71 -17.70 11.21 1.40
N SER A 72 -18.39 11.40 2.52
CA SER A 72 -18.03 12.29 3.61
C SER A 72 -18.18 11.52 4.92
N GLY A 73 -17.30 11.79 5.89
CA GLY A 73 -17.34 11.11 7.18
C GLY A 73 -16.00 11.11 7.88
N ARG A 74 -15.90 10.26 8.92
CA ARG A 74 -14.68 10.10 9.71
C ARG A 74 -13.98 8.82 9.32
N LEU A 75 -12.70 8.92 8.97
CA LEU A 75 -11.82 7.79 8.73
C LEU A 75 -11.10 7.41 10.02
N LEU A 76 -11.37 6.20 10.49
CA LEU A 76 -10.63 5.56 11.57
C LEU A 76 -9.50 4.72 10.97
N ILE A 77 -8.26 5.23 11.04
CA ILE A 77 -7.10 4.58 10.42
C ILE A 77 -6.76 3.28 11.17
N LEU A 78 -6.61 2.19 10.41
CA LEU A 78 -6.13 0.88 10.87
C LEU A 78 -4.61 0.75 10.74
N GLY A 79 -4.06 1.35 9.69
CA GLY A 79 -2.61 1.40 9.43
C GLY A 79 -2.29 1.75 7.98
N VAL A 80 -1.00 1.67 7.63
CA VAL A 80 -0.49 2.00 6.29
C VAL A 80 0.43 0.90 5.78
N ASP A 81 0.23 0.49 4.53
CA ASP A 81 1.14 -0.38 3.78
C ASP A 81 1.99 0.50 2.84
N LEU A 82 3.31 0.32 2.87
CA LEU A 82 4.23 1.02 1.99
C LEU A 82 4.63 0.09 0.84
N HIS A 83 4.32 0.48 -0.38
CA HIS A 83 4.71 -0.25 -1.58
C HIS A 83 5.89 0.48 -2.21
N GLU A 84 7.07 -0.07 -2.03
CA GLU A 84 8.30 0.47 -2.57
C GLU A 84 8.71 -0.24 -3.87
N HIS A 85 8.94 0.56 -4.90
CA HIS A 85 9.59 0.17 -6.14
C HIS A 85 10.86 1.00 -6.32
N ALA A 86 11.72 0.64 -7.27
CA ALA A 86 12.93 1.41 -7.58
C ALA A 86 12.60 2.84 -8.09
N THR A 87 11.45 2.99 -8.74
CA THR A 87 11.04 4.22 -9.46
C THR A 87 9.84 4.93 -8.83
N ALA A 88 9.14 4.28 -7.89
CA ALA A 88 7.96 4.81 -7.25
C ALA A 88 7.81 4.31 -5.82
N VAL A 89 7.09 5.06 -4.99
CA VAL A 89 6.61 4.59 -3.69
C VAL A 89 5.15 4.98 -3.53
N GLN A 90 4.36 4.10 -2.93
CA GLN A 90 2.97 4.36 -2.56
C GLN A 90 2.77 4.11 -1.08
N ALA A 91 2.08 5.03 -0.41
CA ALA A 91 1.53 4.83 0.92
C ALA A 91 0.03 4.53 0.76
N GLN A 92 -0.38 3.32 1.11
CA GLN A 92 -1.76 2.85 1.08
C GLN A 92 -2.30 2.75 2.51
N VAL A 93 -3.15 3.69 2.88
CA VAL A 93 -3.77 3.78 4.21
C VAL A 93 -5.06 2.99 4.22
N HIS A 94 -5.20 2.05 5.16
CA HIS A 94 -6.43 1.29 5.38
C HIS A 94 -7.20 1.91 6.54
N ALA A 95 -8.50 2.12 6.36
CA ALA A 95 -9.36 2.74 7.36
C ALA A 95 -10.80 2.19 7.32
N VAL A 96 -11.52 2.41 8.42
CA VAL A 96 -12.98 2.27 8.46
C VAL A 96 -13.60 3.66 8.31
N LEU A 97 -14.49 3.83 7.34
CA LEU A 97 -15.28 5.04 7.15
C LEU A 97 -16.58 4.96 7.98
N GLU A 98 -16.73 5.89 8.90
CA GLU A 98 -17.95 6.11 9.68
C GLU A 98 -18.83 7.21 9.06
N PRO A 99 -20.17 7.13 9.21
CA PRO A 99 -20.92 6.16 10.01
C PRO A 99 -21.26 4.83 9.31
N GLN A 100 -20.83 4.62 8.06
CA GLN A 100 -21.27 3.48 7.26
C GLN A 100 -20.59 2.16 7.65
N GLY A 101 -19.55 2.18 8.48
CA GLY A 101 -18.77 0.99 8.85
C GLY A 101 -18.11 0.35 7.62
N ARG A 102 -17.64 1.15 6.67
CA ARG A 102 -17.13 0.65 5.38
C ARG A 102 -15.60 0.59 5.39
N LEU A 103 -15.03 -0.52 4.93
CA LEU A 103 -13.58 -0.59 4.69
C LEU A 103 -13.22 0.23 3.46
N VAL A 104 -12.28 1.13 3.63
CA VAL A 104 -11.76 2.00 2.58
C VAL A 104 -10.24 2.03 2.61
N ARG A 105 -9.66 2.36 1.46
CA ARG A 105 -8.23 2.60 1.29
C ARG A 105 -8.02 4.00 0.73
N ALA A 106 -7.04 4.73 1.22
CA ALA A 106 -6.58 5.98 0.61
C ALA A 106 -5.11 5.80 0.20
N SER A 107 -4.79 6.07 -1.06
CA SER A 107 -3.43 5.89 -1.57
C SER A 107 -2.85 7.19 -2.10
N VAL A 108 -1.63 7.51 -1.69
CA VAL A 108 -0.81 8.58 -2.28
C VAL A 108 0.47 7.98 -2.85
N THR A 109 0.91 8.45 -4.02
CA THR A 109 2.05 7.88 -4.75
C THR A 109 3.01 8.97 -5.15
N ALA A 110 4.30 8.72 -5.00
CA ALA A 110 5.37 9.62 -5.41
C ALA A 110 6.37 8.89 -6.30
N ALA A 111 6.93 9.63 -7.28
CA ALA A 111 8.11 9.17 -7.99
C ALA A 111 9.30 9.09 -7.04
N LYS A 112 10.13 8.07 -7.24
CA LYS A 112 11.26 7.71 -6.37
C LYS A 112 12.47 7.40 -7.25
N VAL A 113 13.67 7.56 -6.69
CA VAL A 113 14.88 6.96 -7.24
C VAL A 113 15.37 5.89 -6.28
N ASP A 114 16.01 4.85 -6.81
CA ASP A 114 16.33 3.63 -6.09
C ASP A 114 17.23 3.83 -4.84
N THR A 115 17.96 4.93 -4.79
CA THR A 115 18.81 5.28 -3.64
C THR A 115 18.06 5.85 -2.45
N ILE A 116 16.78 6.22 -2.60
CA ILE A 116 15.92 6.62 -1.48
C ILE A 116 15.33 5.32 -0.94
N THR A 117 15.59 4.95 0.31
CA THR A 117 15.04 3.73 0.91
C THR A 117 14.62 3.99 2.34
N ASP A 118 13.93 3.01 2.94
CA ASP A 118 13.61 2.98 4.36
C ASP A 118 12.88 4.26 4.80
N GLN A 119 13.31 4.88 5.90
CA GLN A 119 12.66 6.09 6.43
C GLN A 119 12.70 7.27 5.45
N ALA A 120 13.68 7.36 4.54
CA ALA A 120 13.80 8.48 3.62
C ALA A 120 12.61 8.59 2.65
N VAL A 121 11.88 7.49 2.41
CA VAL A 121 10.71 7.48 1.53
C VAL A 121 9.58 8.37 2.05
N TRP A 122 9.45 8.55 3.37
CA TRP A 122 8.43 9.42 3.95
C TRP A 122 8.58 10.88 3.50
N GLY A 123 9.81 11.31 3.22
CA GLY A 123 10.09 12.66 2.71
C GLY A 123 9.51 12.92 1.31
N LEU A 124 9.18 11.87 0.55
CA LEU A 124 8.55 11.99 -0.77
C LEU A 124 7.08 12.39 -0.69
N PHE A 125 6.43 12.21 0.47
CA PHE A 125 5.02 12.55 0.70
C PHE A 125 4.82 13.94 1.33
N SER A 126 5.78 14.85 1.14
CA SER A 126 5.74 16.23 1.68
C SER A 126 4.49 17.02 1.27
N ASP A 127 3.86 16.64 0.16
CA ASP A 127 2.68 17.30 -0.39
C ASP A 127 1.38 16.81 0.27
N HIS A 128 1.49 15.89 1.23
CA HIS A 128 0.37 15.30 1.98
C HIS A 128 0.50 15.45 3.51
N PRO A 129 0.70 16.68 4.05
CA PRO A 129 0.99 16.91 5.46
C PRO A 129 -0.14 16.50 6.44
N VAL A 130 -1.42 16.61 6.04
CA VAL A 130 -2.60 16.16 6.80
C VAL A 130 -2.58 14.64 6.91
N LEU A 131 -2.39 13.92 5.80
CA LEU A 131 -2.34 12.45 5.82
C LEU A 131 -1.16 11.93 6.64
N MET A 132 0.05 12.45 6.37
CA MET A 132 1.25 12.05 7.10
C MET A 132 1.17 12.42 8.59
N GLY A 133 0.57 13.57 8.90
CA GLY A 133 0.32 14.02 10.27
C GLY A 133 -0.65 13.11 11.02
N ALA A 134 -1.73 12.66 10.37
CA ALA A 134 -2.66 11.72 10.97
C ALA A 134 -2.02 10.35 11.21
N LEU A 135 -1.23 9.84 10.26
CA LEU A 135 -0.49 8.59 10.40
C LEU A 135 0.50 8.63 11.57
N ALA A 136 1.37 9.65 11.62
CA ALA A 136 2.42 9.74 12.63
C ALA A 136 1.88 9.94 14.05
N LYS A 137 0.66 10.49 14.19
CA LYS A 137 0.05 10.84 15.47
C LYS A 137 -1.15 9.97 15.83
N ASN A 138 -1.46 8.94 15.03
CA ASN A 138 -2.63 8.08 15.19
C ASN A 138 -3.95 8.86 15.32
N LEU A 139 -4.15 9.85 14.44
CA LEU A 139 -5.36 10.66 14.42
C LEU A 139 -6.37 10.11 13.41
N THR A 140 -7.65 10.39 13.64
CA THR A 140 -8.68 10.24 12.63
C THR A 140 -8.52 11.30 11.53
N LEU A 141 -9.20 11.08 10.42
CA LEU A 141 -9.33 12.08 9.36
C LEU A 141 -10.80 12.34 9.09
N ASP A 142 -11.22 13.59 9.19
CA ASP A 142 -12.53 14.02 8.72
C ASP A 142 -12.41 14.37 7.24
N VAL A 143 -13.17 13.68 6.40
CA VAL A 143 -13.14 13.85 4.95
C VAL A 143 -14.47 14.38 4.43
N THR A 144 -14.39 15.24 3.42
CA THR A 144 -15.55 15.85 2.79
C THR A 144 -15.49 15.68 1.29
N ASP A 145 -16.52 15.03 0.75
CA ASP A 145 -16.74 14.85 -0.67
C ASP A 145 -15.55 14.25 -1.43
N LEU A 146 -14.94 13.21 -0.84
CA LEU A 146 -13.90 12.43 -1.50
C LEU A 146 -14.52 11.43 -2.49
N PRO A 147 -13.98 11.32 -3.72
CA PRO A 147 -14.40 10.27 -4.65
C PRO A 147 -13.97 8.88 -4.15
N LEU A 148 -14.89 7.93 -4.14
CA LEU A 148 -14.70 6.53 -3.76
C LEU A 148 -14.99 5.62 -4.96
N VAL A 149 -14.05 4.74 -5.31
CA VAL A 149 -14.20 3.75 -6.39
C VAL A 149 -13.68 2.41 -5.90
N GLY A 150 -14.55 1.38 -5.81
CA GLY A 150 -14.12 0.02 -5.47
C GLY A 150 -13.44 -0.13 -4.09
N GLY A 151 -13.76 0.77 -3.15
CA GLY A 151 -13.13 0.83 -1.83
C GLY A 151 -11.92 1.78 -1.77
N ASP A 152 -11.45 2.31 -2.91
CA ASP A 152 -10.32 3.23 -2.98
C ASP A 152 -10.79 4.69 -3.04
N LEU A 153 -10.42 5.45 -2.02
CA LEU A 153 -10.57 6.91 -1.94
C LEU A 153 -9.51 7.57 -2.81
N ARG A 154 -9.96 8.43 -3.73
CA ARG A 154 -9.08 9.36 -4.43
C ARG A 154 -8.70 10.48 -3.47
N TRP A 155 -7.51 10.37 -2.89
CA TRP A 155 -7.05 11.32 -1.88
C TRP A 155 -6.93 12.73 -2.44
N ASP A 156 -7.51 13.69 -1.72
CA ASP A 156 -7.39 15.13 -1.96
C ASP A 156 -7.14 15.80 -0.62
N GLU A 157 -5.95 16.38 -0.47
CA GLU A 157 -5.48 17.00 0.76
C GLU A 157 -6.40 18.13 1.24
N ALA A 158 -6.98 18.89 0.31
CA ALA A 158 -7.85 20.03 0.62
C ALA A 158 -9.20 19.59 1.21
N LYS A 159 -9.56 18.32 1.02
CA LYS A 159 -10.83 17.72 1.44
C LYS A 159 -10.70 16.89 2.72
N ALA A 160 -9.54 16.94 3.38
CA ALA A 160 -9.28 16.21 4.60
C ALA A 160 -8.82 17.15 5.72
N LYS A 161 -9.20 16.83 6.95
CA LYS A 161 -8.73 17.51 8.16
C LYS A 161 -8.38 16.47 9.23
N VAL A 162 -7.34 16.76 10.00
CA VAL A 162 -7.00 15.94 11.17
C VAL A 162 -8.11 16.05 12.21
N GLY A 163 -8.53 14.91 12.74
CA GLY A 163 -9.50 14.83 13.83
C GLY A 163 -8.83 14.46 15.15
N GLU A 164 -9.54 13.67 15.96
CA GLU A 164 -9.13 13.26 17.29
C GLU A 164 -8.17 12.07 17.26
N LEU A 165 -7.51 11.80 18.39
CA LEU A 165 -6.71 10.60 18.57
C LEU A 165 -7.60 9.35 18.49
N ALA A 166 -7.25 8.39 17.62
CA ALA A 166 -7.91 7.10 17.55
C ALA A 166 -6.87 5.98 17.64
N ASN A 167 -7.05 5.10 18.62
CA ASN A 167 -6.20 3.92 18.76
C ASN A 167 -6.60 2.87 17.70
N PRO A 168 -5.71 2.50 16.76
CA PRO A 168 -6.06 1.55 15.69
C PRO A 168 -6.50 0.18 16.20
N PHE A 169 -5.95 -0.28 17.33
CA PHE A 169 -6.31 -1.55 17.96
C PHE A 169 -7.66 -1.50 18.68
N THR A 170 -8.07 -0.34 19.19
CA THR A 170 -9.44 -0.15 19.68
C THR A 170 -10.42 -0.13 18.52
N THR A 171 -10.11 0.63 17.46
CA THR A 171 -10.89 0.66 16.22
C THR A 171 -11.07 -0.75 15.66
N ALA A 172 -9.99 -1.52 15.52
CA ALA A 172 -10.04 -2.85 14.94
C ALA A 172 -10.92 -3.82 15.76
N ARG A 173 -10.85 -3.78 17.10
CA ARG A 173 -11.68 -4.64 17.96
C ARG A 173 -13.17 -4.31 17.89
N VAL A 174 -13.51 -3.03 17.72
CA VAL A 174 -14.90 -2.57 17.73
C VAL A 174 -15.53 -2.63 16.34
N GLN A 175 -14.80 -2.17 15.32
CA GLN A 175 -15.38 -1.90 14.00
C GLN A 175 -15.07 -2.99 12.97
N LEU A 176 -13.92 -3.67 13.06
CA LEU A 176 -13.43 -4.50 11.94
C LEU A 176 -14.31 -5.72 11.65
N ALA A 177 -14.87 -6.33 12.69
CA ALA A 177 -15.71 -7.53 12.55
C ALA A 177 -17.03 -7.26 11.79
N GLU A 178 -17.54 -6.04 11.88
CA GLU A 178 -18.78 -5.61 11.21
C GLU A 178 -18.51 -4.78 9.95
N ALA A 179 -17.24 -4.47 9.67
CA ALA A 179 -16.89 -3.59 8.59
C ALA A 179 -17.18 -4.24 7.22
N VAL A 180 -17.84 -3.48 6.34
CA VAL A 180 -18.26 -3.98 5.03
C VAL A 180 -17.22 -3.62 3.98
N THR A 181 -16.73 -4.63 3.26
CA THR A 181 -15.85 -4.42 2.09
C THR A 181 -16.65 -4.01 0.86
N THR A 182 -16.09 -3.13 0.04
CA THR A 182 -16.74 -2.70 -1.20
C THR A 182 -16.55 -3.75 -2.29
N ALA A 183 -17.59 -3.99 -3.09
CA ALA A 183 -17.48 -4.90 -4.22
C ALA A 183 -16.39 -4.43 -5.21
N ILE A 184 -15.40 -5.30 -5.44
CA ILE A 184 -14.29 -5.03 -6.35
C ILE A 184 -14.76 -5.23 -7.81
N THR A 185 -14.36 -4.32 -8.70
CA THR A 185 -14.69 -4.41 -10.13
C THR A 185 -14.13 -5.70 -10.72
N PRO A 186 -14.76 -6.33 -11.73
CA PRO A 186 -14.34 -7.64 -12.22
C PRO A 186 -12.86 -7.72 -12.63
N LEU A 187 -12.32 -6.69 -13.28
CA LEU A 187 -10.89 -6.68 -13.63
C LEU A 187 -9.98 -6.59 -12.42
N ASP A 188 -10.44 -6.02 -11.30
CA ASP A 188 -9.66 -5.86 -10.08
C ASP A 188 -9.71 -7.08 -9.14
N ARG A 189 -10.50 -8.12 -9.47
CA ARG A 189 -10.61 -9.37 -8.71
C ARG A 189 -9.43 -10.33 -8.92
N HIS A 190 -8.22 -9.80 -8.83
CA HIS A 190 -7.02 -10.61 -8.97
C HIS A 190 -6.55 -11.08 -7.57
N PRO A 191 -6.23 -12.37 -7.34
CA PRO A 191 -5.84 -12.87 -6.03
C PRO A 191 -4.65 -12.12 -5.40
N VAL A 192 -3.63 -11.75 -6.18
CA VAL A 192 -2.48 -10.93 -5.73
C VAL A 192 -2.85 -9.54 -5.16
N MET A 193 -4.06 -9.05 -5.47
CA MET A 193 -4.58 -7.77 -4.97
C MET A 193 -5.35 -7.92 -3.65
N ILE A 194 -5.53 -9.15 -3.16
CA ILE A 194 -6.15 -9.38 -1.86
C ILE A 194 -5.21 -8.83 -0.79
N GLY A 195 -5.76 -7.95 0.04
CA GLY A 195 -5.09 -7.31 1.18
C GLY A 195 -6.14 -6.88 2.17
N GLU A 196 -6.84 -7.86 2.74
CA GLU A 196 -7.97 -7.60 3.64
C GLU A 196 -7.46 -7.28 5.05
N PRO A 197 -7.82 -6.14 5.65
CA PRO A 197 -7.42 -5.83 7.01
C PRO A 197 -8.00 -6.82 8.00
N VAL A 198 -7.15 -7.40 8.84
CA VAL A 198 -7.54 -8.33 9.90
C VAL A 198 -6.88 -7.94 11.22
N LEU A 199 -7.59 -8.19 12.32
CA LEU A 199 -7.03 -8.18 13.66
C LEU A 199 -6.79 -9.63 14.08
N VAL A 200 -5.53 -9.94 14.41
CA VAL A 200 -5.12 -11.27 14.88
C VAL A 200 -4.69 -11.14 16.33
N GLU A 201 -5.28 -11.96 17.20
CA GLU A 201 -5.00 -12.04 18.64
C GLU A 201 -4.92 -13.50 19.09
N GLY A 202 -4.38 -13.75 20.28
CA GLY A 202 -4.33 -15.10 20.86
C GLY A 202 -3.38 -16.07 20.13
N TYR A 203 -2.44 -15.55 19.34
CA TYR A 203 -1.44 -16.33 18.63
C TYR A 203 -0.11 -16.45 19.39
N THR A 204 0.75 -17.34 18.91
CA THR A 204 2.16 -17.35 19.25
C THR A 204 3.01 -17.08 18.01
N VAL A 205 4.14 -16.39 18.17
CA VAL A 205 5.12 -16.18 17.09
C VAL A 205 6.19 -17.25 17.22
N LYS A 206 6.41 -18.02 16.15
CA LYS A 206 7.47 -19.03 16.08
C LYS A 206 7.99 -19.09 14.64
N ASP A 207 9.31 -19.16 14.47
CA ASP A 207 9.97 -19.29 13.17
C ASP A 207 9.51 -18.24 12.14
N GLY A 208 9.26 -17.01 12.59
CA GLY A 208 8.77 -15.91 11.74
C GLY A 208 7.30 -16.02 11.32
N ALA A 209 6.55 -17.01 11.82
CA ALA A 209 5.14 -17.23 11.51
C ALA A 209 4.24 -16.98 12.73
N ILE A 210 2.98 -16.67 12.45
CA ILE A 210 1.90 -16.62 13.44
C ILE A 210 1.27 -18.01 13.54
N HIS A 211 1.21 -18.55 14.74
CA HIS A 211 0.49 -19.79 15.04
C HIS A 211 -0.80 -19.50 15.80
N LEU A 212 -1.94 -19.79 15.17
CA LEU A 212 -3.28 -19.57 15.70
C LEU A 212 -4.18 -20.77 15.38
N GLY A 213 -4.85 -21.33 16.40
CA GLY A 213 -5.81 -22.43 16.20
C GLY A 213 -5.22 -23.64 15.47
N GLY A 214 -3.95 -23.98 15.71
CA GLY A 214 -3.25 -25.09 15.06
C GLY A 214 -2.73 -24.81 13.65
N HIS A 215 -2.99 -23.63 13.09
CA HIS A 215 -2.52 -23.23 11.76
C HIS A 215 -1.31 -22.30 11.88
N ALA A 216 -0.40 -22.39 10.90
CA ALA A 216 0.70 -21.46 10.73
C ALA A 216 0.39 -20.52 9.57
N LEU A 217 0.47 -19.21 9.82
CA LEU A 217 0.33 -18.16 8.83
C LEU A 217 1.68 -17.48 8.63
N ALA A 218 2.20 -17.51 7.41
CA ALA A 218 3.43 -16.82 7.07
C ALA A 218 3.27 -15.32 7.31
N VAL A 219 4.33 -14.66 7.80
CA VAL A 219 4.33 -13.21 8.00
C VAL A 219 5.32 -12.58 7.03
N GLU A 220 4.89 -11.51 6.38
CA GLU A 220 5.75 -10.72 5.51
C GLU A 220 6.57 -9.75 6.37
N GLY A 221 7.90 -9.93 6.34
CA GLY A 221 8.83 -9.15 7.14
C GLY A 221 8.94 -9.64 8.59
N ASP A 222 9.63 -8.85 9.41
CA ASP A 222 9.91 -9.22 10.80
C ASP A 222 8.72 -8.94 11.71
N LEU A 223 8.26 -9.98 12.43
CA LEU A 223 7.26 -9.85 13.47
C LEU A 223 7.90 -10.08 14.85
N PRO A 224 7.97 -9.06 15.72
CA PRO A 224 8.45 -9.26 17.08
C PRO A 224 7.47 -10.12 17.88
N ARG A 225 7.89 -10.62 19.04
CA ARG A 225 6.98 -11.29 19.97
C ARG A 225 5.89 -10.32 20.46
N SER A 226 4.69 -10.49 19.95
CA SER A 226 3.55 -9.60 20.12
C SER A 226 2.34 -10.32 20.71
N THR A 227 1.36 -9.53 21.18
CA THR A 227 0.08 -9.99 21.73
C THR A 227 -1.07 -9.78 20.78
N ALA A 228 -0.96 -8.80 19.87
CA ALA A 228 -1.93 -8.53 18.82
C ALA A 228 -1.24 -7.94 17.58
N CYS A 229 -1.79 -8.20 16.39
CA CYS A 229 -1.35 -7.61 15.13
C CYS A 229 -2.56 -7.19 14.30
N ILE A 230 -2.54 -5.94 13.81
CA ILE A 230 -3.36 -5.53 12.69
C ILE A 230 -2.52 -5.76 11.46
N GLY A 231 -3.01 -6.52 10.49
CA GLY A 231 -2.29 -6.80 9.26
C GLY A 231 -3.21 -6.93 8.07
N LEU A 232 -2.63 -7.04 6.88
CA LEU A 232 -3.32 -7.37 5.65
C LEU A 232 -3.18 -8.86 5.40
N LEU A 233 -4.29 -9.58 5.33
CA LEU A 233 -4.32 -10.96 4.87
C LEU A 233 -4.20 -10.95 3.34
N ARG A 234 -3.14 -11.55 2.81
CA ARG A 234 -2.80 -11.53 1.38
C ARG A 234 -2.70 -12.94 0.82
N TRP A 235 -3.02 -13.08 -0.46
CA TRP A 235 -2.82 -14.32 -1.20
C TRP A 235 -1.81 -14.08 -2.32
N ASP A 236 -0.69 -14.77 -2.27
CA ASP A 236 0.31 -14.73 -3.33
C ASP A 236 0.94 -16.11 -3.53
N ALA A 237 1.32 -16.42 -4.77
CA ALA A 237 1.97 -17.67 -5.17
C ALA A 237 1.30 -18.97 -4.66
N GLY A 238 0.00 -18.95 -4.34
CA GLY A 238 -0.73 -20.11 -3.84
C GLY A 238 -0.75 -20.26 -2.32
N GLN A 239 -0.35 -19.23 -1.57
CA GLN A 239 -0.26 -19.25 -0.11
C GLN A 239 -0.86 -17.99 0.51
N TRP A 240 -1.38 -18.12 1.72
CA TRP A 240 -1.80 -17.00 2.56
C TRP A 240 -0.62 -16.47 3.36
N SER A 241 -0.51 -15.15 3.44
CA SER A 241 0.43 -14.44 4.29
C SER A 241 -0.27 -13.30 5.04
N LEU A 242 0.34 -12.86 6.15
CA LEU A 242 -0.04 -11.65 6.85
C LEU A 242 1.04 -10.60 6.68
N ARG A 243 0.69 -9.43 6.14
CA ARG A 243 1.56 -8.25 6.17
C ARG A 243 1.22 -7.36 7.36
N PRO A 244 2.10 -7.19 8.36
CA PRO A 244 1.81 -6.34 9.52
C PRO A 244 1.64 -4.87 9.13
N LEU A 245 0.59 -4.23 9.66
CA LEU A 245 0.37 -2.77 9.61
C LEU A 245 0.67 -2.11 10.96
N ALA A 246 0.28 -2.80 12.03
CA ALA A 246 0.51 -2.40 13.39
C ALA A 246 0.70 -3.63 14.29
N VAL A 247 1.56 -3.50 15.28
CA VAL A 247 1.92 -4.59 16.19
C VAL A 247 1.84 -4.08 17.62
N GLN A 248 1.11 -4.82 18.46
CA GLN A 248 1.02 -4.56 19.89
C GLN A 248 1.83 -5.61 20.64
N THR A 249 2.79 -5.15 21.42
CA THR A 249 3.55 -5.96 22.38
C THR A 249 3.07 -5.65 23.80
N LYS A 250 3.62 -6.33 24.81
CA LYS A 250 3.30 -6.03 26.21
C LYS A 250 3.68 -4.62 26.66
N SER A 251 4.68 -4.00 26.03
CA SER A 251 5.25 -2.72 26.47
C SER A 251 4.97 -1.55 25.53
N LYS A 252 4.68 -1.82 24.25
CA LYS A 252 4.47 -0.78 23.24
C LYS A 252 3.60 -1.25 22.10
N THR A 253 2.97 -0.29 21.43
CA THR A 253 2.37 -0.45 20.11
C THR A 253 3.22 0.28 19.09
N THR A 254 3.43 -0.33 17.93
CA THR A 254 4.16 0.27 16.80
C THR A 254 3.31 0.16 15.54
N HIS A 255 3.28 1.24 14.75
CA HIS A 255 2.57 1.31 13.47
C HIS A 255 3.55 1.65 12.36
N ASN A 256 3.30 1.16 11.15
CA ASN A 256 4.15 1.47 9.99
C ASN A 256 4.24 2.99 9.74
N GLY A 257 3.17 3.73 10.06
CA GLY A 257 3.08 5.18 9.87
C GLY A 257 3.73 6.04 10.96
N ASP A 258 4.29 5.46 12.04
CA ASP A 258 4.85 6.22 13.17
C ASP A 258 5.97 7.19 12.72
N ASN A 259 6.68 6.86 11.63
CA ASN A 259 7.75 7.68 11.06
C ASN A 259 7.31 8.57 9.89
N ALA A 260 6.02 8.71 9.62
CA ALA A 260 5.52 9.45 8.46
C ALA A 260 5.93 10.94 8.42
N LEU A 261 6.25 11.53 9.57
CA LEU A 261 6.80 12.90 9.68
C LEU A 261 8.32 12.95 9.91
N ASN A 262 8.98 11.79 10.00
CA ASN A 262 10.38 11.66 10.39
C ASN A 262 11.17 10.89 9.32
N PRO A 263 11.58 11.53 8.20
CA PRO A 263 12.23 10.86 7.08
C PRO A 263 13.69 10.42 7.33
N GLY A 264 14.08 10.21 8.60
CA GLY A 264 15.43 9.87 9.01
C GLY A 264 16.39 11.06 9.05
N LYS A 265 17.69 10.78 9.27
CA LYS A 265 18.73 11.81 9.49
C LYS A 265 19.27 12.45 8.20
N SER A 266 19.06 11.83 7.05
CA SER A 266 19.57 12.31 5.76
C SER A 266 18.45 12.95 4.93
N ASP A 267 18.62 14.21 4.54
CA ASP A 267 17.72 14.89 3.59
C ASP A 267 18.05 14.51 2.13
N ALA A 268 17.99 13.20 1.84
CA ALA A 268 18.27 12.68 0.51
C ALA A 268 17.30 13.27 -0.54
N VAL A 269 16.02 13.43 -0.16
CA VAL A 269 14.97 13.98 -1.03
C VAL A 269 15.24 15.44 -1.37
N GLY A 270 15.53 16.29 -0.37
CA GLY A 270 15.83 17.70 -0.59
C GLY A 270 17.06 17.90 -1.47
N VAL A 271 18.13 17.15 -1.21
CA VAL A 271 19.35 17.19 -2.04
C VAL A 271 19.08 16.81 -3.49
N LEU A 272 18.28 15.77 -3.74
CA LEU A 272 17.94 15.33 -5.09
C LEU A 272 17.04 16.34 -5.81
N ARG A 273 16.04 16.90 -5.11
CA ARG A 273 15.16 17.96 -5.65
C ARG A 273 15.97 19.20 -6.03
N GLU A 274 16.92 19.61 -5.19
CA GLU A 274 17.81 20.75 -5.47
C GLU A 274 18.65 20.50 -6.72
N ARG A 275 19.28 19.32 -6.83
CA ARG A 275 20.10 18.95 -7.99
C ARG A 275 19.29 18.90 -9.27
N ALA A 276 18.10 18.29 -9.24
CA ALA A 276 17.19 18.24 -10.38
C ALA A 276 16.76 19.66 -10.81
N GLY A 277 16.43 20.53 -9.85
CA GLY A 277 16.07 21.92 -10.12
C GLY A 277 17.20 22.71 -10.80
N ARG A 278 18.47 22.46 -10.44
CA ARG A 278 19.63 23.07 -11.11
C ARG A 278 19.80 22.57 -12.56
N LEU A 279 19.48 21.31 -12.82
CA LEU A 279 19.57 20.72 -14.16
C LEU A 279 18.48 21.23 -15.10
N LEU A 280 17.26 21.43 -14.60
CA LEU A 280 16.11 21.93 -15.37
C LEU A 280 16.17 23.44 -15.68
N ARG A 281 17.09 24.18 -15.05
CA ARG A 281 17.32 25.61 -15.29
C ARG A 281 18.35 25.89 -16.41
N LYS A 282 18.90 24.85 -17.02
CA LYS A 282 19.78 24.92 -18.19
C LYS A 282 19.03 24.47 -19.44
#